data_AF-A0A806FR55-F1
#
_entry.id   AF-A0A806FR55-F1
#
_cell.length_a   1.000
_cell.length_b   1.000
_cell.length_c   1.000
_cell.angle_alpha   90.00
_cell.angle_beta   90.00
_cell.angle_gamma   90.00
#
_symmetry.space_group_name_H-M   'P 1'
#
loop_
_entity.id
_entity.type
_entity.pdbx_description
1 polymer ?
#
loop_
_entity_poly.entity_id
_entity_poly.type
_entity_poly.pdbx_seq_one_letter_code
_entity_poly.pdbx_strand_id
1 'polypeptide(L)'
;MTHRKFHAEDPGLCNIANGFSSQNYGFQLENVVANELRRRGYNVHVGSLRGGEIDFVAQRFDRRIYIQVTGTMLEESTRARELAPLQSLSDAFPKIVLTLDRFRLGTTSDGIEIRNIVDWLLG
;
A
#
# COMPACT_ATOMS: atom_id res chain seq x y z
N MET A 1 -34.68 -21.67 3.67
CA MET A 1 -33.30 -22.18 3.86
C MET A 1 -32.35 -21.01 3.74
N THR A 2 -31.71 -20.62 4.83
CA THR A 2 -30.87 -19.42 4.92
C THR A 2 -29.51 -19.73 4.33
N HIS A 3 -29.21 -19.22 3.12
CA HIS A 3 -27.86 -19.28 2.56
C HIS A 3 -26.99 -18.26 3.29
N ARG A 4 -26.26 -18.74 4.30
CA ARG A 4 -25.15 -18.00 4.91
C ARG A 4 -24.07 -17.82 3.85
N LYS A 5 -23.82 -16.57 3.47
CA LYS A 5 -22.70 -16.17 2.63
C LYS A 5 -21.50 -16.01 3.56
N PHE A 6 -20.51 -16.89 3.43
CA PHE A 6 -19.25 -16.77 4.16
C PHE A 6 -18.50 -15.55 3.63
N HIS A 7 -18.28 -14.56 4.49
CA HIS A 7 -17.28 -13.53 4.23
C HIS A 7 -15.92 -14.16 4.50
N ALA A 8 -15.09 -14.27 3.47
CA ALA A 8 -13.68 -14.54 3.66
C ALA A 8 -13.05 -13.26 4.22
N GLU A 9 -12.73 -13.26 5.51
CA GLU A 9 -12.14 -12.12 6.23
C GLU A 9 -10.61 -12.03 6.03
N ASP A 10 -10.04 -12.76 5.06
CA ASP A 10 -8.60 -12.73 4.82
C ASP A 10 -8.27 -12.94 3.32
N PRO A 11 -8.01 -11.86 2.55
CA PRO A 11 -7.60 -11.97 1.15
C PRO A 11 -6.21 -12.60 0.97
N GLY A 12 -5.37 -12.60 2.03
CA GLY A 12 -3.97 -13.02 1.95
C GLY A 12 -3.74 -14.49 1.61
N LEU A 13 -4.71 -15.37 1.89
CA LEU A 13 -4.58 -16.82 1.69
C LEU A 13 -5.01 -17.29 0.28
N CYS A 14 -5.68 -16.48 -0.52
CA CYS A 14 -6.19 -16.91 -1.83
C CYS A 14 -5.12 -17.00 -2.93
N ASN A 15 -3.91 -16.45 -2.75
CA ASN A 15 -3.01 -16.18 -3.88
C ASN A 15 -1.77 -17.09 -4.01
N ILE A 16 -1.59 -18.10 -3.17
CA ILE A 16 -0.52 -19.10 -3.35
C ILE A 16 -0.77 -19.98 -4.60
N ALA A 17 -2.01 -19.97 -5.14
CA ALA A 17 -2.42 -20.86 -6.23
C ALA A 17 -2.17 -20.32 -7.66
N ASN A 18 -1.91 -19.02 -7.87
CA ASN A 18 -1.86 -18.43 -9.21
C ASN A 18 -0.46 -17.90 -9.54
N GLY A 19 0.34 -18.74 -10.19
CA GLY A 19 1.77 -18.55 -10.48
C GLY A 19 2.20 -17.22 -11.13
N PHE A 20 3.45 -16.85 -10.85
CA PHE A 20 4.22 -15.64 -11.18
C PHE A 20 3.93 -14.98 -12.56
N SER A 21 3.12 -13.91 -12.56
CA SER A 21 2.98 -12.92 -13.63
C SER A 21 3.42 -11.53 -13.15
N SER A 22 3.53 -10.52 -14.05
CA SER A 22 3.83 -9.12 -13.65
C SER A 22 2.79 -8.54 -12.70
N GLN A 23 1.53 -8.98 -12.78
CA GLN A 23 0.49 -8.69 -11.78
C GLN A 23 0.88 -9.21 -10.39
N ASN A 24 1.56 -10.36 -10.31
CA ASN A 24 1.97 -10.95 -9.04
C ASN A 24 3.12 -10.22 -8.37
N TYR A 25 3.84 -9.35 -9.08
CA TYR A 25 4.97 -8.64 -8.49
C TYR A 25 4.50 -7.50 -7.57
N GLY A 26 3.46 -6.76 -7.96
CA GLY A 26 2.79 -5.79 -7.08
C GLY A 26 2.28 -6.45 -5.81
N PHE A 27 1.52 -7.55 -5.96
CA PHE A 27 1.01 -8.33 -4.83
C PHE A 27 2.11 -8.89 -3.92
N GLN A 28 3.26 -9.30 -4.47
CA GLN A 28 4.40 -9.75 -3.66
C GLN A 28 5.00 -8.62 -2.84
N LEU A 29 5.17 -7.43 -3.43
CA LEU A 29 5.66 -6.25 -2.71
C LEU A 29 4.69 -5.82 -1.61
N GLU A 30 3.40 -5.79 -1.93
CA GLU A 30 2.33 -5.53 -0.96
C GLU A 30 2.40 -6.50 0.23
N ASN A 31 2.53 -7.81 -0.04
CA ASN A 31 2.66 -8.82 1.02
C ASN A 31 3.90 -8.61 1.90
N VAL A 32 5.05 -8.27 1.29
CA VAL A 32 6.29 -7.96 2.03
C VAL A 32 6.07 -6.73 2.92
N VAL A 33 5.48 -5.67 2.38
CA VAL A 33 5.18 -4.44 3.14
C VAL A 33 4.18 -4.72 4.27
N ALA A 34 3.12 -5.47 4.02
CA ALA A 34 2.12 -5.83 5.03
C ALA A 34 2.73 -6.65 6.17
N ASN A 35 3.57 -7.64 5.85
CA ASN A 35 4.27 -8.44 6.85
C ASN A 35 5.22 -7.59 7.68
N GLU A 36 5.94 -6.66 7.04
CA GLU A 36 6.83 -5.75 7.74
C GLU A 36 6.06 -4.79 8.67
N LEU A 37 4.95 -4.23 8.22
CA LEU A 37 4.09 -3.37 9.05
C LEU A 37 3.57 -4.12 10.29
N ARG A 38 3.12 -5.37 10.11
CA ARG A 38 2.72 -6.25 11.22
C ARG A 38 3.90 -6.53 12.16
N ARG A 39 5.09 -6.81 11.63
CA ARG A 39 6.31 -6.99 12.42
C ARG A 39 6.66 -5.74 13.23
N ARG A 40 6.41 -4.54 12.68
CA ARG A 40 6.56 -3.24 13.36
C ARG A 40 5.43 -2.93 14.36
N GLY A 41 4.47 -3.83 14.54
CA GLY A 41 3.38 -3.72 15.52
C GLY A 41 2.19 -2.88 15.06
N TYR A 42 2.02 -2.68 13.75
CA TYR A 42 0.82 -2.02 13.20
C TYR A 42 -0.30 -3.02 12.96
N ASN A 43 -1.53 -2.59 13.21
CA ASN A 43 -2.73 -3.19 12.66
C ASN A 43 -2.90 -2.69 11.22
N VAL A 44 -2.90 -3.59 10.25
CA VAL A 44 -2.91 -3.26 8.82
C VAL A 44 -4.29 -3.57 8.25
N HIS A 45 -4.90 -2.58 7.60
CA HIS A 45 -6.19 -2.71 6.93
C HIS A 45 -6.08 -2.22 5.49
N VAL A 46 -6.90 -2.73 4.59
CA VAL A 46 -7.02 -2.20 3.21
C VAL A 46 -7.99 -1.03 3.23
N GLY A 47 -7.61 0.10 2.63
CA GLY A 47 -8.38 1.33 2.65
C GLY A 47 -9.22 1.49 1.39
N SER A 48 -10.51 1.11 1.40
CA SER A 48 -11.41 1.45 0.29
C SER A 48 -11.99 2.86 0.48
N LEU A 49 -11.70 3.79 -0.44
CA LEU A 49 -12.24 5.15 -0.43
C LEU A 49 -13.00 5.45 -1.73
N ARG A 50 -13.89 6.45 -1.66
CA ARG A 50 -14.70 6.89 -2.81
C ARG A 50 -13.89 7.40 -4.01
N GLY A 51 -12.58 7.65 -3.85
CA GLY A 51 -11.66 8.14 -4.90
C GLY A 51 -10.59 7.14 -5.34
N GLY A 52 -10.62 5.90 -4.84
CA GLY A 52 -9.61 4.87 -5.11
C GLY A 52 -9.36 3.99 -3.89
N GLU A 53 -8.67 2.88 -4.10
CA GLU A 53 -8.21 2.00 -3.02
C GLU A 53 -6.78 2.43 -2.62
N ILE A 54 -6.54 2.53 -1.30
CA ILE A 54 -5.20 2.66 -0.72
C ILE A 54 -4.81 1.28 -0.24
N ASP A 55 -3.63 0.81 -0.64
CA ASP A 55 -3.21 -0.56 -0.36
C ASP A 55 -3.21 -0.84 1.15
N PHE A 56 -2.66 0.08 1.96
CA PHE A 56 -2.63 -0.08 3.42
C PHE A 56 -2.95 1.18 4.21
N VAL A 57 -3.80 1.00 5.23
CA VAL A 57 -3.95 1.87 6.39
C VAL A 57 -3.32 1.14 7.58
N ALA A 58 -2.13 1.60 7.99
CA ALA A 58 -1.39 1.06 9.12
C ALA A 58 -1.68 1.88 10.37
N GLN A 59 -2.24 1.24 11.41
CA GLN A 59 -2.62 1.92 12.65
C GLN A 59 -1.97 1.28 13.87
N ARG A 60 -1.39 2.11 14.74
CA ARG A 60 -0.82 1.71 16.03
C ARG A 60 -1.04 2.82 17.05
N PHE A 61 -1.86 2.56 18.07
CA PHE A 61 -2.31 3.57 19.04
C PHE A 61 -2.93 4.79 18.34
N ASP A 62 -2.36 5.98 18.59
CA ASP A 62 -2.71 7.27 18.01
C ASP A 62 -2.03 7.55 16.66
N ARG A 63 -1.17 6.63 16.19
CA ARG A 63 -0.48 6.75 14.90
C ARG A 63 -1.28 6.05 13.81
N ARG A 64 -1.52 6.75 12.71
CA ARG A 64 -2.04 6.21 11.45
C ARG A 64 -1.10 6.61 10.31
N ILE A 65 -0.88 5.71 9.37
CA ILE A 65 -0.09 5.94 8.16
C ILE A 65 -0.87 5.34 6.98
N TYR A 66 -0.96 6.09 5.89
CA TYR A 66 -1.49 5.62 4.62
C TYR A 66 -0.33 5.27 3.69
N ILE A 67 -0.38 4.08 3.07
CA ILE A 67 0.72 3.55 2.28
C ILE A 67 0.18 3.02 0.96
N GLN A 68 0.78 3.51 -0.14
CA GLN A 68 0.67 2.94 -1.48
C GLN A 68 1.97 2.20 -1.82
N VAL A 69 1.88 1.08 -2.52
CA VAL A 69 2.99 0.22 -2.93
C VAL A 69 2.96 0.06 -4.44
N THR A 70 4.11 0.23 -5.08
CA THR A 70 4.20 0.08 -6.53
C THR A 70 5.58 -0.38 -6.95
N GLY A 71 5.68 -1.06 -8.09
CA GLY A 71 6.98 -1.43 -8.65
C GLY A 71 7.73 -0.22 -9.20
N THR A 72 7.04 0.67 -9.90
CA THR A 72 7.63 1.86 -10.52
C THR A 72 6.58 2.95 -10.75
N MET A 73 7.02 4.21 -10.70
CA MET A 73 6.24 5.43 -10.96
C MET A 73 6.99 6.37 -11.91
N LEU A 74 7.86 5.84 -12.77
CA LEU A 74 8.65 6.66 -13.69
C LEU A 74 7.79 7.31 -14.78
N GLU A 75 6.73 6.63 -15.22
CA GLU A 75 5.73 7.20 -16.11
C GLU A 75 4.79 8.15 -15.35
N GLU A 76 4.56 9.34 -15.91
CA GLU A 76 3.75 10.37 -15.25
C GLU A 76 2.29 9.94 -15.06
N SER A 77 1.75 9.15 -16.00
CA SER A 77 0.41 8.56 -15.90
C SER A 77 0.29 7.60 -14.72
N THR A 78 1.27 6.71 -14.53
CA THR A 78 1.37 5.82 -13.38
C THR A 78 1.53 6.63 -12.11
N ARG A 79 2.45 7.61 -12.11
CA ARG A 79 2.69 8.47 -10.96
C ARG A 79 1.43 9.17 -10.49
N ALA A 80 0.69 9.80 -11.40
CA ALA A 80 -0.56 10.48 -11.09
C ALA A 80 -1.60 9.51 -10.52
N ARG A 81 -1.71 8.30 -11.08
CA ARG A 81 -2.64 7.27 -10.60
C ARG A 81 -2.32 6.80 -9.19
N GLU A 82 -1.06 6.49 -8.89
CA GLU A 82 -0.66 6.00 -7.56
C GLU A 82 -0.73 7.10 -6.48
N LEU A 83 -0.55 8.38 -6.85
CA LEU A 83 -0.65 9.50 -5.90
C LEU A 83 -2.10 9.93 -5.63
N ALA A 84 -3.01 9.78 -6.59
CA ALA A 84 -4.38 10.30 -6.49
C ALA A 84 -5.16 9.83 -5.24
N PRO A 85 -5.14 8.54 -4.83
CA PRO A 85 -5.84 8.10 -3.61
C PRO A 85 -5.31 8.82 -2.36
N LEU A 86 -3.99 8.96 -2.24
CA LEU A 86 -3.35 9.63 -1.11
C LEU A 86 -3.62 11.14 -1.11
N GLN A 87 -3.62 11.79 -2.28
CA GLN A 87 -3.94 13.22 -2.42
C GLN A 87 -5.41 13.53 -2.08
N SER A 88 -6.31 12.56 -2.25
CA SER A 88 -7.74 12.73 -1.94
C SER A 88 -8.06 12.74 -0.43
N LEU A 89 -7.11 12.33 0.41
CA LEU A 89 -7.26 12.31 1.87
C LEU A 89 -7.10 13.72 2.45
N SER A 90 -8.10 14.16 3.20
CA SER A 90 -8.12 15.50 3.82
C SER A 90 -7.46 15.58 5.20
N ASP A 91 -7.08 14.45 5.80
CA ASP A 91 -6.43 14.44 7.10
C ASP A 91 -4.92 14.70 7.03
N ALA A 92 -4.32 15.00 8.19
CA ALA A 92 -2.90 15.31 8.31
C ALA A 92 -2.02 14.09 8.66
N PHE A 93 -2.55 12.86 8.59
CA PHE A 93 -1.72 11.69 8.90
C PHE A 93 -0.66 11.48 7.80
N PRO A 94 0.50 10.90 8.15
CA PRO A 94 1.55 10.56 7.19
C PRO A 94 1.03 9.72 6.02
N LYS A 95 1.51 10.08 4.82
CA LYS A 95 1.19 9.41 3.55
C LYS A 95 2.50 9.02 2.89
N ILE A 96 2.64 7.76 2.51
CA ILE A 96 3.88 7.21 1.97
C ILE A 96 3.56 6.44 0.68
N VAL A 97 4.39 6.60 -0.34
CA VAL A 97 4.49 5.66 -1.46
C VAL A 97 5.81 4.90 -1.35
N LEU A 98 5.70 3.57 -1.36
CA LEU A 98 6.83 2.67 -1.38
C LEU A 98 7.02 2.14 -2.81
N THR A 99 8.17 2.44 -3.41
CA THR A 99 8.50 2.04 -4.79
C THR A 99 9.81 1.25 -4.86
N LEU A 100 10.05 0.47 -5.91
CA LEU A 100 11.39 -0.07 -6.18
C LEU A 100 12.29 0.92 -6.94
N ASP A 101 11.74 2.03 -7.41
CA ASP A 101 12.52 3.06 -8.09
C ASP A 101 13.64 3.59 -7.19
N ARG A 102 14.77 3.93 -7.81
CA ARG A 102 15.91 4.60 -7.17
C ARG A 102 15.97 6.10 -7.49
N PHE A 103 15.07 6.58 -8.35
CA PHE A 103 15.00 7.96 -8.82
C PHE A 103 13.64 8.57 -8.45
N ARG A 104 13.57 9.91 -8.41
CA ARG A 104 12.35 10.67 -8.05
C ARG A 104 11.76 10.30 -6.67
N LEU A 105 12.65 9.96 -5.74
CA LEU A 105 12.37 9.79 -4.31
C LEU A 105 12.28 11.17 -3.61
N GLY A 106 11.79 11.18 -2.37
CA GLY A 106 11.64 12.39 -1.55
C GLY A 106 10.17 12.73 -1.32
N THR A 107 9.89 13.96 -0.89
CA THR A 107 8.53 14.39 -0.52
C THR A 107 7.90 15.22 -1.63
N THR A 108 6.66 14.92 -2.00
CA THR A 108 5.89 15.72 -2.96
C THR A 108 5.50 17.08 -2.36
N SER A 109 5.03 18.00 -3.20
CA SER A 109 4.47 19.29 -2.76
C SER A 109 3.30 19.13 -1.78
N ASP A 110 2.58 18.00 -1.88
CA ASP A 110 1.40 17.70 -1.06
C ASP A 110 1.76 16.95 0.23
N GLY A 111 3.06 16.81 0.54
CA GLY A 111 3.54 16.16 1.75
C GLY A 111 3.54 14.62 1.71
N ILE A 112 3.38 14.01 0.53
CA ILE A 112 3.45 12.55 0.37
C ILE A 112 4.92 12.15 0.24
N GLU A 113 5.36 11.23 1.10
CA GLU A 113 6.74 10.76 1.10
C GLU A 113 6.92 9.58 0.13
N ILE A 114 7.90 9.64 -0.75
CA ILE A 114 8.23 8.57 -1.71
C ILE A 114 9.56 7.96 -1.31
N ARG A 115 9.54 6.68 -0.93
CA ARG A 115 10.72 5.93 -0.49
C ARG A 115 10.95 4.68 -1.33
N ASN A 116 12.21 4.30 -1.43
CA ASN A 116 12.57 2.99 -1.94
C ASN A 116 12.19 1.91 -0.92
N ILE A 117 11.54 0.84 -1.37
CA ILE A 117 11.09 -0.28 -0.54
C ILE A 117 12.26 -0.93 0.20
N VAL A 118 13.39 -1.16 -0.47
CA VAL A 118 14.55 -1.85 0.14
C VAL A 118 15.12 -1.01 1.28
N ASP A 119 15.29 0.29 1.05
CA ASP A 119 15.82 1.19 2.07
C ASP A 119 14.84 1.31 3.25
N TRP A 120 13.53 1.34 2.98
CA TRP A 120 12.50 1.34 4.04
C TRP A 120 12.49 0.04 4.85
N LEU A 121 12.73 -1.12 4.23
CA LEU A 121 12.79 -2.42 4.89
C LEU A 121 14.00 -2.55 5.81
N LEU A 122 15.13 -1.91 5.45
CA LEU A 122 16.38 -1.99 6.22
C LEU A 122 16.38 -1.18 7.53
N GLY A 123 15.41 -0.28 7.71
CA GLY A 123 15.19 0.45 8.96
C GLY A 123 15.84 1.82 8.98
#